data_AF-A0A353V5Z5-F1
#
_entry.id   AF-A0A353V5Z5-F1
#
_cell.length_a   1.000
_cell.length_b   1.000
_cell.length_c   1.000
_cell.angle_alpha   90.00
_cell.angle_beta   90.00
_cell.angle_gamma   90.00
#
_symmetry.space_group_name_H-M   'P 1'
#
loop_
_entity.id
_entity.type
_entity.pdbx_description
1 polymer ?
#
loop_
_entity_poly.entity_id
_entity_poly.type
_entity_poly.pdbx_seq_one_letter_code
_entity_poly.pdbx_strand_id
1 'polypeptide(L)'
;RRRRGRGRADPGRRREPPALITDVPGLRVGHATDTTALTGVSVLVCDRPAVCGVALRGGANDVVGLDYLDPGHLVPTVDGVVLGGGSRFGEEAVYGVLRWLEERGRGFAAGPTVVPHVPGAFLFDLGVGDGRVRPTREAGYAAAAAAA
;
A
#
# COMPACT_ATOMS: atom_id res chain seq x y z
N ARG A 1 35.06 32.08 -24.31
CA ARG A 1 33.74 32.20 -23.62
C ARG A 1 32.61 32.02 -24.64
N ARG A 2 32.03 30.83 -24.79
CA ARG A 2 30.82 30.61 -25.63
C ARG A 2 29.61 30.47 -24.70
N ARG A 3 28.62 31.37 -24.82
CA ARG A 3 27.37 31.33 -24.07
C ARG A 3 26.51 30.16 -24.57
N ARG A 4 26.16 29.22 -23.69
CA ARG A 4 25.15 28.18 -23.97
C ARG A 4 23.79 28.87 -24.10
N GLY A 5 23.15 28.74 -25.26
CA GLY A 5 21.77 29.14 -25.46
C GLY A 5 20.86 28.32 -24.55
N ARG A 6 20.03 28.99 -23.74
CA ARG A 6 18.92 28.36 -23.02
C ARG A 6 17.89 27.97 -24.08
N GLY A 7 17.65 26.67 -24.26
CA GLY A 7 16.56 26.18 -25.09
C GLY A 7 15.24 26.74 -24.58
N ARG A 8 14.48 27.39 -25.47
CA ARG A 8 13.11 27.81 -25.17
C ARG A 8 12.26 26.55 -24.98
N ALA A 9 11.57 26.44 -23.85
CA ALA A 9 10.56 25.42 -23.64
C ALA A 9 9.44 25.63 -24.68
N ASP A 10 9.04 24.55 -25.34
CA ASP A 10 7.95 24.53 -26.32
C ASP A 10 6.61 24.77 -25.59
N PRO A 11 5.90 25.87 -25.90
CA PRO A 11 4.64 26.23 -25.23
C PRO A 11 3.45 25.35 -25.63
N GLY A 12 3.62 24.40 -26.57
CA GLY A 12 2.54 23.57 -27.11
C GLY A 12 2.40 22.15 -26.54
N ARG A 13 3.36 21.65 -25.75
CA ARG A 13 3.30 20.28 -25.24
C ARG A 13 2.36 20.22 -24.03
N ARG A 14 1.08 19.93 -24.25
CA ARG A 14 0.18 19.47 -23.16
C ARG A 14 0.92 18.32 -22.45
N ARG A 15 1.20 18.49 -21.15
CA ARG A 15 1.69 17.37 -20.34
C ARG A 15 0.65 16.27 -20.44
N GLU A 16 1.04 15.11 -20.95
CA GLU A 16 0.23 13.92 -20.79
C GLU A 16 -0.05 13.74 -19.29
N PRO A 17 -1.28 13.35 -18.92
CA PRO A 17 -1.58 13.04 -17.53
C PRO A 17 -0.57 12.02 -17.01
N PRO A 18 -0.10 12.16 -15.76
CA PRO A 18 0.86 11.21 -15.21
C PRO A 18 0.26 9.81 -15.22
N ALA A 19 1.05 8.83 -15.63
CA ALA A 19 0.68 7.43 -15.48
C ALA A 19 0.42 7.12 -14.01
N LEU A 20 -0.63 6.35 -13.74
CA LEU A 20 -1.05 5.93 -12.41
C LEU A 20 -0.65 4.48 -12.18
N ILE A 21 -0.52 4.10 -10.90
CA ILE A 21 -0.25 2.71 -10.53
C ILE A 21 -1.36 1.76 -10.99
N THR A 22 -2.60 2.27 -11.10
CA THR A 22 -3.78 1.55 -11.61
C THR A 22 -3.79 1.37 -13.13
N ASP A 23 -2.84 1.96 -13.85
CA ASP A 23 -2.66 1.65 -15.28
C ASP A 23 -2.14 0.22 -15.48
N VAL A 24 -1.60 -0.40 -14.41
CA VAL A 24 -1.27 -1.83 -14.37
C VAL A 24 -2.58 -2.64 -14.24
N PRO A 25 -2.96 -3.46 -15.24
CA PRO A 25 -4.22 -4.19 -15.19
C PRO A 25 -4.30 -5.15 -14.00
N GLY A 26 -5.43 -5.11 -13.29
CA GLY A 26 -5.69 -5.95 -12.13
C GLY A 26 -5.06 -5.46 -10.82
N LEU A 27 -4.44 -4.27 -10.81
CA LEU A 27 -4.00 -3.60 -9.58
C LEU A 27 -4.96 -2.47 -9.25
N ARG A 28 -5.60 -2.56 -8.08
CA ARG A 28 -6.57 -1.55 -7.60
C ARG A 28 -6.05 -0.86 -6.35
N VAL A 29 -6.53 0.36 -6.09
CA VAL A 29 -6.12 1.17 -4.95
C VAL A 29 -7.36 1.72 -4.26
N GLY A 30 -7.39 1.62 -2.94
CA GLY A 30 -8.43 2.21 -2.09
C GLY A 30 -7.84 2.90 -0.88
N HIS A 31 -8.59 3.84 -0.31
CA HIS A 31 -8.13 4.70 0.77
C HIS A 31 -9.18 4.80 1.88
N ALA A 32 -8.71 4.89 3.13
CA ALA A 32 -9.49 5.35 4.26
C ALA A 32 -8.70 6.46 4.96
N THR A 33 -9.31 7.63 5.14
CA THR A 33 -8.63 8.84 5.61
C THR A 33 -9.40 9.46 6.77
N ASP A 34 -8.71 9.75 7.87
CA ASP A 34 -9.21 10.63 8.92
C ASP A 34 -8.62 12.03 8.69
N THR A 35 -9.46 12.93 8.19
CA THR A 35 -9.08 14.32 7.88
C THR A 35 -9.02 15.22 9.11
N THR A 36 -9.54 14.77 10.25
CA THR A 36 -9.45 15.51 11.52
C THR A 36 -8.16 15.16 12.24
N ALA A 37 -7.85 13.87 12.36
CA ALA A 37 -6.61 13.38 12.97
C ALA A 37 -5.40 13.44 12.03
N LEU A 38 -5.60 13.77 10.75
CA LEU A 38 -4.57 13.90 9.71
C LEU A 38 -3.76 12.61 9.50
N THR A 39 -4.47 11.48 9.43
CA THR A 39 -3.89 10.15 9.20
C THR A 39 -4.74 9.34 8.23
N GLY A 40 -4.26 8.16 7.84
CA GLY A 40 -5.01 7.27 6.95
C GLY A 40 -4.24 6.03 6.53
N VAL A 41 -4.88 5.26 5.66
CA VAL A 41 -4.30 4.06 5.05
C VAL A 41 -4.70 3.99 3.58
N SER A 42 -3.73 3.58 2.77
CA SER A 42 -3.89 3.23 1.36
C SER A 42 -3.64 1.74 1.19
N VAL A 43 -4.55 1.06 0.52
CA VAL A 43 -4.47 -0.38 0.29
C VAL A 43 -4.44 -0.63 -1.21
N LEU A 44 -3.42 -1.36 -1.64
CA LEU A 44 -3.35 -1.91 -2.98
C LEU A 44 -3.90 -3.32 -2.94
N VAL A 45 -4.75 -3.68 -3.89
CA VAL A 45 -5.40 -4.99 -3.99
C VAL A 45 -5.14 -5.56 -5.37
N CYS A 46 -4.64 -6.80 -5.45
CA CYS A 46 -4.29 -7.47 -6.70
C CYS A 46 -5.39 -8.47 -7.10
N ASP A 47 -6.07 -8.27 -8.23
CA ASP A 47 -7.16 -9.15 -8.72
C ASP A 47 -6.74 -10.62 -8.78
N ARG A 48 -5.45 -10.87 -9.04
CA ARG A 48 -4.78 -12.16 -8.88
C ARG A 48 -3.53 -11.97 -8.02
N PRO A 49 -3.09 -12.98 -7.24
CA PRO A 49 -1.85 -12.89 -6.47
C PRO A 49 -0.67 -12.48 -7.37
N ALA A 50 0.13 -11.53 -6.89
CA ALA A 50 1.22 -10.94 -7.64
C ALA A 50 2.56 -11.20 -6.95
N VAL A 51 3.63 -11.44 -7.75
CA VAL A 51 4.99 -11.53 -7.22
C VAL A 51 5.38 -10.17 -6.64
N CYS A 52 5.95 -10.17 -5.45
CA CYS A 52 6.35 -8.95 -4.74
C CYS A 52 7.74 -9.11 -4.13
N GLY A 53 8.45 -8.00 -4.01
CA GLY A 53 9.74 -7.91 -3.34
C GLY A 53 9.87 -6.55 -2.66
N VAL A 54 10.81 -6.43 -1.73
CA VAL A 54 11.01 -5.22 -0.93
C VAL A 54 12.47 -4.78 -0.92
N ALA A 55 12.69 -3.47 -0.90
CA ALA A 55 14.00 -2.88 -0.65
C ALA A 55 13.86 -1.78 0.42
N LEU A 56 14.40 -2.03 1.60
CA LEU A 56 14.41 -1.07 2.70
C LEU A 56 15.62 -0.15 2.55
N ARG A 57 15.38 1.16 2.49
CA ARG A 57 16.41 2.18 2.31
C ARG A 57 16.51 3.17 3.47
N GLY A 58 15.50 3.24 4.32
CA GLY A 58 15.53 4.02 5.56
C GLY A 58 16.19 3.25 6.70
N GLY A 59 16.67 3.96 7.73
CA GLY A 59 17.21 3.35 8.95
C GLY A 59 16.14 3.07 10.01
N ALA A 60 14.99 3.74 9.94
CA ALA A 60 13.87 3.63 10.87
C ALA A 60 12.60 3.21 10.10
N ASN A 61 12.65 2.04 9.47
CA ASN A 61 11.48 1.49 8.77
C ASN A 61 10.54 0.84 9.78
N ASP A 62 9.24 0.96 9.53
CA ASP A 62 8.21 0.25 10.24
C ASP A 62 7.39 -0.56 9.23
N VAL A 63 7.50 -1.88 9.31
CA VAL A 63 7.09 -2.83 8.27
C VAL A 63 6.61 -4.14 8.89
N VAL A 64 5.65 -4.77 8.23
CA VAL A 64 5.06 -6.05 8.67
C VAL A 64 4.89 -6.99 7.49
N GLY A 65 5.03 -8.29 7.73
CA GLY A 65 4.79 -9.32 6.73
C GLY A 65 5.82 -9.35 5.59
N LEU A 66 7.10 -9.13 5.89
CA LEU A 66 8.14 -9.18 4.85
C LEU A 66 8.60 -10.62 4.52
N ASP A 67 8.27 -11.60 5.36
CA ASP A 67 8.78 -12.98 5.24
C ASP A 67 8.39 -13.64 3.90
N TYR A 68 7.16 -13.40 3.41
CA TYR A 68 6.70 -13.91 2.11
C TYR A 68 7.17 -13.07 0.91
N LEU A 69 8.02 -12.08 1.14
CA LEU A 69 8.75 -11.37 0.08
C LEU A 69 10.15 -11.95 -0.14
N ASP A 70 10.57 -12.90 0.70
CA ASP A 70 11.80 -13.66 0.50
C ASP A 70 11.64 -14.64 -0.69
N PRO A 71 12.57 -14.67 -1.66
CA PRO A 71 12.50 -15.58 -2.80
C PRO A 71 12.49 -17.09 -2.44
N GLY A 72 12.92 -17.46 -1.24
CA GLY A 72 12.90 -18.81 -0.70
C GLY A 72 11.62 -19.15 0.06
N HIS A 73 10.67 -18.21 0.21
CA HIS A 73 9.41 -18.46 0.89
C HIS A 73 8.51 -19.41 0.08
N LEU A 74 7.74 -20.25 0.78
CA LEU A 74 6.84 -21.24 0.16
C LEU A 74 5.79 -20.59 -0.77
N VAL A 75 5.29 -19.43 -0.37
CA VAL A 75 4.30 -18.65 -1.11
C VAL A 75 5.00 -17.39 -1.66
N PRO A 76 5.24 -17.29 -2.98
CA PRO A 76 6.02 -16.21 -3.58
C PRO A 76 5.18 -15.01 -4.05
N THR A 77 3.92 -14.92 -3.62
CA THR A 77 2.96 -13.93 -4.10
C THR A 77 2.18 -13.29 -2.95
N VAL A 78 1.78 -12.04 -3.14
CA VAL A 78 0.91 -11.28 -2.24
C VAL A 78 -0.44 -10.98 -2.89
N ASP A 79 -1.45 -10.78 -2.06
CA ASP A 79 -2.82 -10.43 -2.49
C ASP A 79 -3.05 -8.92 -2.53
N GLY A 80 -2.17 -8.15 -1.87
CA GLY A 80 -2.23 -6.70 -1.77
C GLY A 80 -1.05 -6.14 -1.00
N VAL A 81 -1.03 -4.82 -0.78
CA VAL A 81 -0.02 -4.11 0.04
C VAL A 81 -0.72 -3.00 0.83
N VAL A 82 -0.29 -2.78 2.07
CA VAL A 82 -0.80 -1.70 2.93
C VAL A 82 0.25 -0.62 3.13
N LEU A 83 -0.14 0.63 2.90
CA LEU A 83 0.67 1.81 3.22
C LEU A 83 -0.13 2.69 4.18
N GLY A 84 0.35 2.88 5.41
CA GLY A 84 -0.42 3.54 6.47
C GLY A 84 0.33 4.60 7.25
N GLY A 85 -0.43 5.46 7.93
CA GLY A 85 0.03 6.32 9.01
C GLY A 85 0.05 5.59 10.36
N GLY A 86 0.26 6.34 11.43
CA GLY A 86 0.18 5.85 12.81
C GLY A 86 1.44 5.15 13.34
N SER A 87 2.53 5.10 12.56
CA SER A 87 3.75 4.35 12.89
C SER A 87 3.39 2.91 13.31
N ARG A 88 4.10 2.35 14.29
CA ARG A 88 3.97 0.96 14.76
C ARG A 88 2.56 0.55 15.17
N PHE A 89 1.73 1.52 15.53
CA PHE A 89 0.34 1.29 15.93
C PHE A 89 -0.60 1.12 14.74
N GLY A 90 -0.29 1.74 13.60
CA GLY A 90 -1.11 1.68 12.38
C GLY A 90 -1.08 0.33 11.68
N GLU A 91 -0.12 -0.54 12.02
CA GLU A 91 -0.03 -1.92 11.52
C GLU A 91 -1.33 -2.71 11.70
N GLU A 92 -2.19 -2.30 12.63
CA GLU A 92 -3.50 -2.91 12.83
C GLU A 92 -4.35 -2.95 11.55
N ALA A 93 -4.17 -1.96 10.66
CA ALA A 93 -4.89 -1.89 9.39
C ALA A 93 -4.64 -3.12 8.49
N VAL A 94 -3.48 -3.78 8.59
CA VAL A 94 -3.21 -5.01 7.82
C VAL A 94 -4.24 -6.10 8.12
N TYR A 95 -4.60 -6.29 9.38
CA TYR A 95 -5.58 -7.31 9.76
C TYR A 95 -6.99 -7.02 9.24
N GLY A 96 -7.32 -5.74 9.03
CA GLY A 96 -8.53 -5.34 8.33
C GLY A 96 -8.57 -5.80 6.87
N VAL A 97 -7.44 -5.65 6.17
CA VAL A 97 -7.29 -6.10 4.78
C VAL A 97 -7.32 -7.62 4.69
N LEU A 98 -6.61 -8.31 5.59
CA LEU A 98 -6.63 -9.78 5.66
C LEU A 98 -8.06 -10.31 5.81
N ARG A 99 -8.83 -9.74 6.76
CA ARG A 99 -10.24 -10.08 6.95
C ARG A 99 -11.05 -9.87 5.66
N TRP A 100 -10.89 -8.72 5.01
CA TRP A 100 -11.63 -8.39 3.80
C TRP A 100 -11.35 -9.37 2.64
N LEU A 101 -10.09 -9.80 2.49
CA LEU A 101 -9.65 -10.79 1.50
C LEU A 101 -10.16 -12.20 1.82
N GLU A 102 -10.04 -12.62 3.08
CA GLU A 102 -10.50 -13.94 3.54
C GLU A 102 -12.01 -14.11 3.32
N GLU A 103 -12.83 -13.11 3.67
CA GLU A 103 -14.28 -13.09 3.43
C GLU A 103 -14.65 -13.27 1.94
N ARG A 104 -13.70 -13.04 1.02
CA ARG A 104 -13.86 -13.17 -0.43
C ARG A 104 -13.16 -14.40 -1.00
N GLY A 105 -12.64 -15.29 -0.16
CA GLY A 105 -11.91 -16.48 -0.59
C GLY A 105 -10.61 -16.15 -1.33
N ARG A 106 -9.98 -15.01 -1.01
CA ARG A 106 -8.75 -14.55 -1.66
C ARG A 106 -7.55 -14.76 -0.75
N GLY A 107 -6.58 -15.52 -1.22
CA GLY A 107 -5.35 -15.84 -0.51
C GLY A 107 -4.76 -17.16 -0.99
N PHE A 108 -3.66 -17.57 -0.35
CA PHE A 108 -3.07 -18.87 -0.59
C PHE A 108 -3.98 -19.99 -0.08
N ALA A 109 -4.25 -20.99 -0.92
CA ALA A 109 -5.09 -22.13 -0.54
C ALA A 109 -4.36 -23.05 0.44
N ALA A 110 -4.81 -23.05 1.70
CA ALA A 110 -4.31 -23.90 2.78
C ALA A 110 -5.38 -24.94 3.15
N GLY A 111 -5.55 -25.94 2.28
CA GLY A 111 -6.61 -26.95 2.41
C GLY A 111 -8.00 -26.31 2.20
N PRO A 112 -8.93 -26.38 3.18
CA PRO A 112 -10.26 -25.79 3.06
C PRO A 112 -10.31 -24.28 3.31
N THR A 113 -9.20 -23.67 3.72
CA THR A 113 -9.11 -22.25 4.10
C THR A 113 -8.18 -21.49 3.16
N VAL A 114 -8.34 -20.17 3.09
CA VAL A 114 -7.40 -19.28 2.39
C VAL A 114 -6.59 -18.46 3.41
N VAL A 115 -5.31 -18.25 3.12
CA VAL A 115 -4.40 -17.44 3.93
C VAL A 115 -3.91 -16.28 3.07
N PRO A 116 -4.49 -15.07 3.22
CA PRO A 116 -4.04 -13.92 2.45
C PRO A 116 -2.66 -13.44 2.91
N HIS A 117 -1.83 -12.97 1.98
CA HIS A 117 -0.53 -12.37 2.26
C HIS A 117 -0.52 -10.89 1.85
N VAL A 118 -0.33 -10.00 2.83
CA VAL A 118 -0.44 -8.55 2.66
C VAL A 118 0.65 -7.85 3.47
N PRO A 119 1.79 -7.47 2.87
CA PRO A 119 2.84 -6.76 3.57
C PRO A 119 2.39 -5.31 3.81
N GLY A 120 2.93 -4.71 4.86
CA GLY A 120 2.62 -3.33 5.23
C GLY A 120 3.86 -2.49 5.47
N ALA A 121 3.75 -1.18 5.19
CA ALA A 121 4.74 -0.18 5.59
C ALA A 121 4.05 1.06 6.17
N PHE A 122 4.59 1.59 7.27
CA PHE A 122 3.93 2.62 8.05
C PHE A 122 4.84 3.82 8.28
N LEU A 123 4.30 5.02 8.04
CA LEU A 123 5.00 6.28 8.27
C LEU A 123 4.69 6.85 9.65
N PHE A 124 5.58 7.70 10.15
CA PHE A 124 5.36 8.44 11.38
C PHE A 124 4.62 9.76 11.08
N ASP A 125 3.33 9.82 11.40
CA ASP A 125 2.49 11.03 11.36
C ASP A 125 1.92 11.43 12.73
N LEU A 126 2.34 10.75 13.80
CA LEU A 126 1.83 10.94 15.17
C LEU A 126 2.02 12.35 15.75
N GLY A 127 2.85 13.18 15.10
CA GLY A 127 3.08 14.58 15.45
C GLY A 127 2.42 15.61 14.52
N VAL A 128 1.63 15.17 13.53
CA VAL A 128 0.99 16.06 12.54
C VAL A 128 -0.42 16.47 13.00
N GLY A 129 -1.25 15.49 13.37
CA GLY A 129 -2.59 15.71 13.95
C GLY A 129 -2.73 15.12 15.35
N ASP A 130 -3.85 14.47 15.65
CA ASP A 130 -4.04 13.80 16.94
C ASP A 130 -3.36 12.41 16.92
N GLY A 131 -2.15 12.32 17.48
CA GLY A 131 -1.39 11.08 17.60
C GLY A 131 -2.04 9.99 18.48
N ARG A 132 -3.22 10.22 19.07
CA ARG A 132 -4.03 9.20 19.75
C ARG A 132 -5.01 8.51 18.79
N VAL A 133 -5.32 9.12 17.65
CA VAL A 133 -6.18 8.56 16.60
C VAL A 133 -5.30 8.06 15.47
N ARG A 134 -5.45 6.78 15.10
CA ARG A 134 -4.54 6.06 14.21
C ARG A 134 -5.32 5.09 13.34
N PRO A 135 -4.80 4.65 12.17
CA PRO A 135 -5.49 3.65 11.37
C PRO A 135 -5.70 2.35 12.14
N THR A 136 -6.94 1.85 12.15
CA THR A 136 -7.35 0.61 12.81
C THR A 136 -7.62 -0.51 11.78
N ARG A 137 -8.03 -1.69 12.25
CA ARG A 137 -8.55 -2.78 11.39
C ARG A 137 -9.69 -2.29 10.51
N GLU A 138 -10.60 -1.49 11.05
CA GLU A 138 -11.76 -0.97 10.32
C GLU A 138 -11.32 -0.04 9.20
N ALA A 139 -10.31 0.79 9.42
CA ALA A 139 -9.73 1.64 8.38
C ALA A 139 -9.10 0.79 7.26
N GLY A 140 -8.35 -0.25 7.61
CA GLY A 140 -7.78 -1.18 6.63
C GLY A 140 -8.86 -1.93 5.81
N TYR A 141 -9.89 -2.43 6.48
CA TYR A 141 -11.03 -3.09 5.81
C TYR A 141 -11.75 -2.13 4.87
N ALA A 142 -12.05 -0.90 5.32
CA ALA A 142 -12.71 0.12 4.52
C ALA A 142 -11.87 0.51 3.29
N ALA A 143 -10.56 0.67 3.45
CA ALA A 143 -9.67 0.96 2.34
C ALA A 143 -9.58 -0.19 1.34
N ALA A 144 -9.52 -1.44 1.79
CA ALA A 144 -9.58 -2.61 0.91
C ALA A 144 -10.91 -2.69 0.16
N ALA A 145 -12.03 -2.41 0.83
CA ALA A 145 -13.35 -2.35 0.20
C ALA A 145 -13.46 -1.21 -0.82
N ALA A 146 -12.83 -0.06 -0.57
CA ALA A 146 -12.77 1.06 -1.51
C ALA A 146 -11.86 0.81 -2.72
N ALA A 147 -10.98 -0.20 -2.65
CA ALA A 147 -10.16 -0.65 -3.77
C ALA A 147 -10.93 -1.59 -4.71
N ALA A 148 -12.15 -2.00 -4.36
CA ALA A 148 -12.92 -3.01 -5.09
C ALA A 148 -13.69 -2.44 -6.29
#